data_AF-A0A5B1BL11-F1
#
_entry.id   AF-A0A5B1BL11-F1
#
_cell.length_a   1.000
_cell.length_b   1.000
_cell.length_c   1.000
_cell.angle_alpha   90.00
_cell.angle_beta   90.00
_cell.angle_gamma   90.00
#
_symmetry.space_group_name_H-M   'P 1'
#
loop_
_entity.id
_entity.type
_entity.pdbx_description
1 polymer ?
#
loop_
_entity_poly.entity_id
_entity_poly.type
_entity_poly.pdbx_seq_one_letter_code
_entity_poly.pdbx_strand_id
1 'polypeptide(L)'
;MDVLKKIRAATLIETLTASVLIIIVFMIASFSFNNIFTNHIKRDQTTIKNRVKELEYLLIHQKIKLPYTEDFGNWEIEIISETPTIVLRYRQGTNEYEKQVVLRE
;
A
#
# COMPACT_ATOMS: atom_id res chain seq x y z
N MET A 1 -22.90 3.23 58.65
CA MET A 1 -22.11 3.19 57.40
C MET A 1 -22.89 2.29 56.45
N ASP A 2 -23.62 2.89 55.52
CA ASP A 2 -24.64 2.22 54.70
C ASP A 2 -24.00 1.84 53.34
N VAL A 3 -23.37 0.67 53.31
CA VAL A 3 -22.45 0.23 52.23
C VAL A 3 -23.13 -0.69 51.21
N LEU A 4 -24.47 -0.64 51.07
CA LEU A 4 -25.20 -1.43 50.08
C LEU A 4 -26.28 -0.61 49.37
N LYS A 5 -25.88 0.46 48.67
CA LYS A 5 -26.76 1.12 47.69
C LYS A 5 -26.92 0.20 46.48
N LYS A 6 -28.07 -0.48 46.39
CA LYS A 6 -28.44 -1.36 45.27
C LYS A 6 -28.42 -0.56 43.96
N ILE A 7 -27.46 -0.86 43.08
CA ILE A 7 -27.42 -0.24 41.74
C ILE A 7 -28.67 -0.69 41.00
N ARG A 8 -29.44 0.27 40.46
CA ARG A 8 -30.65 -0.07 39.69
C ARG A 8 -30.21 -0.83 38.45
N ALA A 9 -30.85 -1.98 38.19
CA ALA A 9 -30.59 -2.76 36.97
C ALA A 9 -30.70 -1.92 35.70
N ALA A 10 -31.54 -0.87 35.71
CA ALA A 10 -31.63 0.13 34.64
C ALA A 10 -30.30 0.81 34.33
N THR A 11 -29.51 1.20 35.34
CA THR A 11 -28.20 1.84 35.15
C THR A 11 -27.17 0.86 34.58
N LEU A 12 -27.26 -0.42 34.94
CA LEU A 12 -26.39 -1.45 34.36
C LEU A 12 -26.67 -1.64 32.86
N ILE A 13 -27.95 -1.74 32.48
CA ILE A 13 -28.36 -1.86 31.08
C ILE A 13 -27.93 -0.63 30.27
N GLU A 14 -28.09 0.57 30.82
CA GLU A 14 -27.65 1.81 30.18
C GLU A 14 -26.13 1.82 29.91
N THR A 15 -25.32 1.41 30.87
CA THR A 15 -23.86 1.34 30.69
C THR A 15 -23.44 0.25 29.68
N LEU A 16 -24.18 -0.86 29.62
CA LEU A 16 -23.92 -1.93 28.66
C LEU A 16 -24.32 -1.53 27.24
N THR A 17 -25.46 -0.88 27.05
CA THR A 17 -25.87 -0.42 25.72
C THR A 17 -24.94 0.67 25.20
N ALA A 18 -24.52 1.60 26.07
CA ALA A 18 -23.55 2.61 25.72
C ALA A 18 -22.20 2.01 25.30
N SER A 19 -21.70 0.99 26.02
CA SER A 19 -20.43 0.34 25.67
C SER A 19 -20.52 -0.43 24.34
N VAL A 20 -21.65 -1.11 24.08
CA VAL A 20 -21.88 -1.79 22.80
C VAL A 20 -21.91 -0.79 21.64
N LEU A 21 -22.58 0.36 21.81
CA LEU A 21 -22.61 1.40 20.78
C LEU A 21 -21.21 1.94 20.49
N ILE A 22 -20.39 2.18 21.52
CA ILE A 22 -19.00 2.59 21.35
C ILE A 22 -18.21 1.54 20.55
N ILE A 23 -18.32 0.26 20.89
CA ILE A 23 -17.65 -0.83 20.18
C ILE A 23 -18.05 -0.87 18.70
N ILE A 24 -19.35 -0.73 18.40
CA ILE A 24 -19.86 -0.73 17.02
C ILE A 24 -19.25 0.44 16.23
N VAL A 25 -19.22 1.65 16.80
CA VAL A 25 -18.64 2.82 16.16
C VAL A 25 -17.15 2.61 15.86
N PHE A 26 -16.39 2.11 16.83
CA PHE A 26 -14.96 1.82 16.64
C PHE A 26 -14.72 0.72 15.60
N MET A 27 -15.59 -0.29 15.55
CA MET A 27 -15.50 -1.36 14.55
C MET A 27 -15.71 -0.81 13.14
N ILE A 28 -16.75 -0.01 12.93
CA ILE A 28 -17.03 0.64 11.64
C ILE A 28 -15.88 1.56 11.25
N ALA A 29 -15.40 2.41 12.17
CA ALA A 29 -14.28 3.30 11.91
C ALA A 29 -13.00 2.53 11.52
N SER A 30 -12.68 1.45 12.23
CA SER A 30 -11.51 0.61 11.94
C SER A 30 -11.61 -0.03 10.54
N PHE A 31 -12.80 -0.53 10.18
CA PHE A 31 -13.04 -1.09 8.86
C PHE A 31 -12.93 -0.03 7.75
N SER A 32 -13.50 1.15 7.96
CA SER A 32 -13.38 2.29 7.05
C SER A 32 -11.92 2.71 6.86
N PHE A 33 -11.14 2.84 7.94
CA PHE A 33 -9.73 3.18 7.85
C PHE A 33 -8.93 2.12 7.10
N ASN A 34 -9.16 0.84 7.39
CA ASN A 34 -8.48 -0.25 6.69
C ASN A 34 -8.72 -0.21 5.17
N ASN A 35 -9.97 0.06 4.77
CA ASN A 35 -10.32 0.19 3.36
C ASN A 35 -9.67 1.41 2.70
N ILE A 36 -9.68 2.58 3.36
CA ILE A 36 -9.05 3.80 2.84
C ILE A 36 -7.53 3.59 2.71
N PHE A 37 -6.89 3.04 3.74
CA PHE A 37 -5.46 2.78 3.74
C PHE A 37 -5.04 1.78 2.65
N THR A 38 -5.78 0.68 2.52
CA THR A 38 -5.56 -0.32 1.47
C THR A 38 -5.72 0.29 0.08
N ASN A 39 -6.74 1.13 -0.13
CA ASN A 39 -6.98 1.77 -1.42
C ASN A 39 -5.90 2.80 -1.77
N HIS A 40 -5.38 3.54 -0.78
CA HIS A 40 -4.26 4.45 -0.98
C HIS A 40 -3.02 3.70 -1.46
N ILE A 41 -2.63 2.64 -0.75
CA ILE A 41 -1.47 1.81 -1.13
C ILE A 41 -1.65 1.20 -2.53
N LYS A 42 -2.83 0.67 -2.83
CA LYS A 42 -3.11 0.10 -4.16
C LYS A 42 -2.97 1.13 -5.27
N ARG A 43 -3.46 2.37 -5.07
CA ARG A 43 -3.37 3.44 -6.07
C ARG A 43 -1.92 3.84 -6.35
N ASP A 44 -1.09 3.94 -5.31
CA ASP A 44 0.33 4.24 -5.48
C ASP A 44 1.06 3.14 -6.27
N GLN A 45 0.71 1.87 -6.02
CA GLN A 45 1.26 0.74 -6.79
C GLN A 45 0.80 0.72 -8.25
N THR A 46 -0.42 1.16 -8.57
CA THR A 46 -0.90 1.20 -9.95
C THR A 46 -0.10 2.20 -10.80
N THR A 47 0.22 3.37 -10.25
CA THR A 47 0.97 4.40 -10.97
C THR A 47 2.38 3.92 -11.34
N ILE A 48 3.11 3.32 -10.39
CA ILE A 48 4.45 2.78 -10.67
C ILE A 48 4.39 1.59 -11.65
N LYS A 49 3.39 0.69 -11.53
CA LYS A 49 3.21 -0.42 -12.47
C LYS A 49 3.01 0.06 -13.90
N ASN A 50 2.25 1.13 -14.09
CA ASN A 50 2.04 1.73 -15.41
C ASN A 50 3.34 2.32 -15.97
N ARG A 51 4.10 3.06 -15.14
CA ARG A 51 5.40 3.63 -15.56
C ARG A 51 6.41 2.54 -15.92
N VAL A 52 6.53 1.49 -15.10
CA VAL A 52 7.41 0.34 -15.37
C VAL A 52 7.03 -0.34 -16.69
N LYS A 53 5.72 -0.49 -16.98
CA LYS A 53 5.24 -1.07 -18.25
C LYS A 53 5.59 -0.19 -19.45
N GLU A 54 5.52 1.13 -19.31
CA GLU A 54 5.93 2.08 -20.35
C GLU A 54 7.45 2.00 -20.60
N LEU A 55 8.25 1.95 -19.54
CA LEU A 55 9.71 1.76 -19.65
C LEU A 55 10.07 0.44 -20.32
N GLU A 56 9.38 -0.65 -20.00
CA GLU A 56 9.53 -1.94 -20.70
C GLU A 56 9.22 -1.82 -22.19
N TYR A 57 8.14 -1.13 -22.55
CA TYR A 57 7.79 -0.89 -23.95
C TYR A 57 8.87 -0.08 -24.68
N LEU A 58 9.36 1.00 -24.07
CA LEU A 58 10.44 1.83 -24.63
C LEU A 58 11.75 1.05 -24.77
N LEU A 59 12.04 0.16 -23.83
CA LEU A 59 13.21 -0.71 -23.85
C LEU A 59 13.17 -1.67 -25.03
N ILE A 60 12.03 -2.36 -25.24
CA ILE A 60 11.83 -3.30 -26.36
C ILE A 60 11.99 -2.58 -27.71
N HIS A 61 11.53 -1.33 -27.80
CA HIS A 61 11.63 -0.52 -29.02
C HIS A 61 12.95 0.26 -29.12
N GLN A 62 13.92 -0.01 -28.26
CA GLN A 62 15.24 0.63 -28.23
C GLN A 62 15.18 2.18 -28.19
N LYS A 63 14.11 2.72 -27.58
CA LYS A 63 13.89 4.17 -27.47
C LYS A 63 14.56 4.79 -26.24
N ILE A 64 15.10 3.96 -25.35
CA ILE A 64 15.87 4.39 -24.19
C ILE A 64 17.30 3.85 -24.27
N LYS A 65 18.26 4.67 -23.88
CA LYS A 65 19.68 4.29 -23.79
C LYS A 65 19.96 3.73 -22.40
N LEU A 66 20.69 2.63 -22.32
CA LEU A 66 21.12 2.02 -21.07
C LEU A 66 22.54 2.48 -20.70
N PRO A 67 22.88 2.59 -19.40
CA PRO A 67 21.98 2.45 -18.24
C PRO A 67 21.02 3.65 -18.15
N TYR A 68 19.81 3.38 -17.65
CA TYR A 68 18.78 4.41 -17.49
C TYR A 68 18.41 4.54 -16.01
N THR A 69 18.40 5.76 -15.50
CA THR A 69 17.99 6.06 -14.13
C THR A 69 16.93 7.16 -14.14
N GLU A 70 15.89 6.99 -13.34
CA GLU A 70 14.80 7.94 -13.21
C GLU A 70 14.28 8.01 -11.77
N ASP A 71 14.08 9.23 -11.28
CA ASP A 71 13.30 9.50 -10.08
C ASP A 71 11.82 9.73 -10.46
N PHE A 72 10.97 8.75 -10.12
CA PHE A 72 9.54 8.80 -10.37
C PHE A 72 8.76 8.95 -9.06
N GLY A 73 8.56 10.19 -8.64
CA GLY A 73 7.88 10.51 -7.37
C GLY A 73 8.69 10.02 -6.17
N ASN A 74 8.19 9.01 -5.47
CA ASN A 74 8.87 8.37 -4.34
C ASN A 74 9.61 7.08 -4.75
N TRP A 75 9.75 6.83 -6.05
CA TRP A 75 10.38 5.65 -6.60
C TRP A 75 11.67 6.02 -7.32
N GLU A 76 12.74 5.31 -7.03
CA GLU A 76 13.99 5.36 -7.80
C GLU A 76 13.99 4.17 -8.75
N ILE A 77 14.06 4.43 -10.05
CA ILE A 77 14.04 3.41 -11.10
C ILE A 77 15.43 3.35 -11.74
N GLU A 78 15.98 2.14 -11.83
CA GLU A 78 17.27 1.86 -12.44
C GLU A 78 17.13 0.71 -13.44
N ILE A 79 17.62 0.90 -14.66
CA ILE A 79 17.62 -0.12 -15.71
C ILE A 79 19.07 -0.38 -16.13
N ILE A 80 19.52 -1.60 -15.88
CA ILE A 80 20.88 -2.05 -16.17
C ILE A 80 20.81 -3.23 -17.14
N SER A 81 21.70 -3.22 -18.14
CA SER A 81 21.97 -4.40 -18.96
C SER A 81 22.96 -5.31 -18.24
N GLU A 82 22.50 -6.46 -17.75
CA GLU A 82 23.34 -7.54 -17.26
C GLU A 82 23.34 -8.66 -18.31
N THR A 83 24.28 -8.62 -19.27
CA THR A 83 24.37 -9.59 -20.37
C THR A 83 24.10 -11.03 -19.91
N PRO A 84 23.06 -11.74 -20.44
CA PRO A 84 22.22 -11.42 -21.61
C PRO A 84 20.84 -10.80 -21.29
N THR A 85 20.53 -10.43 -20.05
CA THR A 85 19.23 -9.91 -19.62
C THR A 85 19.26 -8.42 -19.30
N ILE A 86 18.11 -7.75 -19.44
CA ILE A 86 17.97 -6.38 -18.96
C ILE A 86 17.17 -6.45 -17.67
N VAL A 87 17.74 -5.87 -16.61
CA VAL A 87 17.16 -5.88 -15.28
C VAL A 87 16.62 -4.48 -14.99
N LEU A 88 15.32 -4.42 -14.70
CA LEU A 88 14.62 -3.21 -14.29
C LEU A 88 14.42 -3.28 -12.78
N ARG A 89 15.18 -2.48 -12.04
CA ARG A 89 15.09 -2.34 -10.59
C ARG A 89 14.31 -1.07 -10.26
N TYR A 90 13.42 -1.15 -9.28
CA TYR A 90 12.71 0.02 -8.78
C TYR A 90 12.58 -0.07 -7.27
N ARG A 91 12.95 1.02 -6.58
CA ARG A 91 13.03 1.09 -5.12
C ARG A 91 12.09 2.15 -4.57
N GLN A 92 11.48 1.87 -3.43
CA GLN A 92 10.76 2.85 -2.62
C GLN A 92 11.19 2.71 -1.16
N GLY A 93 11.98 3.66 -0.67
CA GLY A 93 12.55 3.60 0.69
C GLY A 93 13.42 2.36 0.87
N THR A 94 13.01 1.46 1.76
CA THR A 94 13.72 0.19 2.06
C THR A 94 13.28 -0.99 1.20
N ASN A 95 12.21 -0.84 0.40
CA ASN A 95 11.68 -1.92 -0.43
C ASN A 95 12.28 -1.84 -1.83
N GLU A 96 13.00 -2.89 -2.25
CA GLU A 96 13.55 -3.06 -3.59
C GLU A 96 12.74 -4.11 -4.36
N TYR A 97 12.33 -3.76 -5.57
CA TYR A 97 11.64 -4.66 -6.48
C TYR A 97 12.47 -4.81 -7.76
N GLU A 98 12.71 -6.05 -8.16
CA GLU A 98 13.42 -6.37 -9.40
C GLU A 98 12.47 -7.03 -10.39
N LYS A 99 12.55 -6.60 -11.65
CA LYS A 99 11.90 -7.26 -12.78
C LYS A 99 12.92 -7.52 -13.87
N GLN A 100 13.12 -8.80 -14.18
CA GLN A 100 13.93 -9.22 -15.31
C GLN A 100 13.10 -9.13 -16.59
N VAL A 101 13.60 -8.40 -17.58
CA VAL A 101 13.01 -8.29 -18.91
C VAL A 101 13.91 -9.07 -19.87
N VAL A 102 13.38 -10.20 -20.36
CA VAL A 102 14.01 -10.96 -21.44
C VAL A 102 13.56 -10.35 -22.76
N LEU A 103 14.49 -9.73 -23.49
CA LEU A 103 14.25 -9.34 -24.88
C LEU A 103 13.98 -10.62 -25.67
N ARG A 104 12.72 -10.83 -26.08
CA ARG A 104 12.39 -11.84 -27.08
C ARG A 104 12.72 -11.25 -28.44
N GLU A 105 13.69 -11.87 -29.12
CA GLU A 105 14.07 -11.61 -30.51
C GLU A 105 12.89 -11.74 -31.48
#